data_AF-A0A2G5HD89-F1
#
_entry.id   AF-A0A2G5HD89-F1
#
_cell.length_a   1.000
_cell.length_b   1.000
_cell.length_c   1.000
_cell.angle_alpha   90.00
_cell.angle_beta   90.00
_cell.angle_gamma   90.00
#
_symmetry.space_group_name_H-M   'P 1'
#
loop_
_entity.id
_entity.type
_entity.pdbx_description
1 polymer ?
#
loop_
_entity_poly.entity_id
_entity_poly.type
_entity_poly.pdbx_seq_one_letter_code
_entity_poly.pdbx_strand_id
1 'polypeptide(L)'
;MPHRVSIDAAEAHILPTKHRKDINLPQQMIDEARQPQRIPFSAEKHLRFQEPEKIHTTQELGLGKVGISDHAVTEPFSIFTPEAIQQIRAEIFSDEVLNQHYCPTSPTSGQIRGHCPTAAPFTYAAWTSPEVVAWVSKMAGVELVPAIDYDIGHVNIALPKPDGVEEKIVAPGEQKEGEVSEYCESAFGWHTDSYAFVCVAMLSDCTGMVGGETFIRTGTGEVMKARGPQLGTAVVMQGAYLPHQATAARGNHERISMVTSWRPKCPLMKDHTMMRGTKNISHLPMLYHQYAEYRMENLEERVRREARSLRKRRALEPEKFDVVRMRTWLEEQRDYIDDMLRELQVDRRVLGSYGFET
;
A
#
# COMPACT_ATOMS: atom_id res chain seq x y z
N MET A 1 -29.67 -25.35 19.78
CA MET A 1 -30.42 -24.43 18.90
C MET A 1 -29.62 -23.14 18.79
N PRO A 2 -29.06 -22.78 17.62
CA PRO A 2 -28.50 -21.45 17.43
C PRO A 2 -29.59 -20.52 16.89
N HIS A 3 -29.72 -19.35 17.52
CA HIS A 3 -30.63 -18.29 17.12
C HIS A 3 -30.25 -17.75 15.73
N ARG A 4 -31.13 -17.93 14.75
CA ARG A 4 -31.14 -17.17 13.49
C ARG A 4 -31.62 -15.76 13.80
N VAL A 5 -30.75 -14.77 13.65
CA VAL A 5 -31.14 -13.36 13.62
C VAL A 5 -31.56 -13.06 12.17
N SER A 6 -32.88 -12.96 11.97
CA SER A 6 -33.47 -12.41 10.74
C SER A 6 -33.23 -10.90 10.73
N ILE A 7 -32.61 -10.37 9.69
CA ILE A 7 -32.43 -8.91 9.51
C ILE A 7 -33.20 -8.52 8.26
N ASP A 8 -34.25 -7.72 8.46
CA ASP A 8 -35.15 -7.23 7.42
C ASP A 8 -34.38 -6.56 6.27
N ALA A 9 -34.71 -7.01 5.06
CA ALA A 9 -34.25 -6.49 3.80
C ALA A 9 -35.18 -5.36 3.34
N ALA A 10 -34.90 -4.14 3.77
CA ALA A 10 -35.49 -2.96 3.17
C ALA A 10 -34.39 -1.93 2.88
N GLU A 11 -34.34 -1.54 1.60
CA GLU A 11 -33.51 -0.50 0.99
C GLU A 11 -32.02 -0.85 0.76
N ALA A 12 -31.78 -1.55 -0.36
CA ALA A 12 -30.46 -1.71 -0.96
C ALA A 12 -30.23 -0.63 -2.02
N HIS A 13 -29.24 0.24 -1.80
CA HIS A 13 -28.63 1.00 -2.88
C HIS A 13 -27.65 0.09 -3.63
N ILE A 14 -28.02 -0.30 -4.83
CA ILE A 14 -27.14 -0.98 -5.79
C ILE A 14 -26.10 0.05 -6.25
N LEU A 15 -24.85 -0.09 -5.81
CA LEU A 15 -23.76 0.69 -6.40
C LEU A 15 -23.44 0.14 -7.80
N PRO A 16 -23.28 0.99 -8.84
CA PRO A 16 -23.21 0.53 -10.22
C PRO A 16 -21.87 -0.14 -10.54
N THR A 17 -21.91 -1.33 -11.15
CA THR A 17 -20.74 -2.08 -11.65
C THR A 17 -20.19 -1.58 -12.99
N LYS A 18 -20.65 -0.43 -13.49
CA LYS A 18 -20.05 0.27 -14.64
C LYS A 18 -20.16 1.77 -14.44
N HIS A 19 -19.18 2.35 -13.77
CA HIS A 19 -18.99 3.79 -13.89
C HIS A 19 -18.26 4.05 -15.20
N ARG A 20 -18.93 4.61 -16.21
CA ARG A 20 -18.22 5.48 -17.17
C ARG A 20 -17.80 6.69 -16.33
N LYS A 21 -16.61 6.64 -15.75
CA LYS A 21 -16.04 7.79 -15.06
C LYS A 21 -15.40 8.62 -16.13
N ASP A 22 -15.94 9.82 -16.37
CA ASP A 22 -15.28 10.77 -17.25
C ASP A 22 -13.87 11.00 -16.72
N ILE A 23 -12.87 10.71 -17.55
CA ILE A 23 -11.46 10.89 -17.21
C ILE A 23 -11.24 12.39 -17.04
N ASN A 24 -11.09 12.84 -15.80
CA ASN A 24 -10.87 14.25 -15.42
C ASN A 24 -9.39 14.65 -15.46
N LEU A 25 -8.62 14.01 -16.35
CA LEU A 25 -7.19 14.25 -16.52
C LEU A 25 -6.97 15.05 -17.82
N PRO A 26 -6.05 16.03 -17.86
CA PRO A 26 -5.75 16.79 -19.06
C PRO A 26 -5.27 15.88 -20.20
N GLN A 27 -5.84 16.03 -21.40
CA GLN A 27 -5.47 15.19 -22.54
C GLN A 27 -3.97 15.32 -22.89
N GLN A 28 -3.42 16.52 -22.79
CA GLN A 28 -2.00 16.78 -23.03
C GLN A 28 -1.09 15.93 -22.14
N MET A 29 -1.41 15.81 -20.84
CA MET A 29 -0.67 15.00 -19.88
C MET A 29 -0.67 13.51 -20.28
N ILE A 30 -1.81 13.02 -20.75
CA ILE A 30 -1.98 11.63 -21.23
C ILE A 30 -1.14 11.42 -22.50
N ASP A 31 -1.24 12.33 -23.47
CA ASP A 31 -0.54 12.24 -24.75
C ASP A 31 0.98 12.31 -24.59
N GLU A 32 1.47 13.16 -23.69
CA GLU A 32 2.89 13.27 -23.34
C GLU A 32 3.41 11.99 -22.66
N ALA A 33 2.64 11.44 -21.73
CA ALA A 33 3.02 10.19 -21.05
C ALA A 33 3.07 8.99 -22.01
N ARG A 34 2.29 9.01 -23.10
CA ARG A 34 2.21 7.94 -24.11
C ARG A 34 3.22 8.06 -25.25
N GLN A 35 4.03 9.13 -25.31
CA GLN A 35 5.04 9.30 -26.35
C GLN A 35 6.07 8.15 -26.43
N PRO A 36 6.58 7.62 -25.31
CA PRO A 36 7.56 6.54 -25.37
C PRO A 36 6.96 5.26 -25.96
N GLN A 37 7.71 4.60 -26.84
CA GLN A 37 7.36 3.25 -27.25
C GLN A 37 7.50 2.31 -26.04
N ARG A 38 6.43 1.59 -25.71
CA ARG A 38 6.44 0.62 -24.61
C ARG A 38 7.38 -0.55 -24.91
N ILE A 39 8.26 -0.86 -23.98
CA ILE A 39 9.21 -1.99 -24.07
C ILE A 39 9.12 -2.88 -22.83
N PRO A 40 9.60 -4.14 -22.88
CA PRO A 40 9.68 -4.98 -21.70
C PRO A 40 10.69 -4.47 -20.67
N PHE A 41 10.43 -4.76 -19.40
CA PHE A 41 11.35 -4.49 -18.31
C PHE A 41 12.65 -5.30 -18.45
N SER A 42 13.74 -4.71 -17.97
CA SER A 42 15.09 -5.27 -17.94
C SER A 42 15.83 -4.64 -16.77
N ALA A 43 16.23 -5.46 -15.79
CA ALA A 43 16.90 -4.97 -14.59
C ALA A 43 18.17 -4.17 -14.91
N GLU A 44 18.98 -4.65 -15.86
CA GLU A 44 20.23 -4.00 -16.27
C GLU A 44 20.03 -2.59 -16.83
N LYS A 45 18.96 -2.36 -17.59
CA LYS A 45 18.69 -1.06 -18.23
C LYS A 45 17.88 -0.11 -17.37
N HIS A 46 16.96 -0.65 -16.60
CA HIS A 46 15.88 0.13 -15.99
C HIS A 46 16.07 0.39 -14.50
N LEU A 47 17.02 -0.31 -13.86
CA LEU A 47 17.35 -0.09 -12.45
C LEU A 47 18.61 0.77 -12.31
N ARG A 48 18.55 1.69 -11.36
CA ARG A 48 19.66 2.53 -10.93
C ARG A 48 19.57 2.72 -9.43
N PHE A 49 20.12 1.76 -8.70
CA PHE A 49 20.15 1.83 -7.25
C PHE A 49 21.15 2.87 -6.77
N GLN A 50 20.64 3.82 -6.00
CA GLN A 50 21.43 4.76 -5.22
C GLN A 50 20.98 4.63 -3.78
N GLU A 51 21.91 4.63 -2.83
CA GLU A 51 21.55 4.59 -1.41
C GLU A 51 20.99 5.93 -0.92
N PRO A 52 20.07 5.93 0.05
CA PRO A 52 19.62 7.16 0.69
C PRO A 52 20.75 7.81 1.50
N GLU A 53 20.69 9.13 1.68
CA GLU A 53 21.64 9.86 2.54
C GLU A 53 21.58 9.34 3.99
N LYS A 54 20.39 8.94 4.45
CA LYS A 54 20.15 8.42 5.79
C LYS A 54 18.97 7.47 5.82
N ILE A 55 19.02 6.48 6.71
CA ILE A 55 17.85 5.71 7.16
C ILE A 55 17.60 6.11 8.61
N HIS A 56 16.42 6.67 8.89
CA HIS A 56 16.02 7.03 10.25
C HIS A 56 15.50 5.79 10.97
N THR A 57 15.89 5.63 12.22
CA THR A 57 15.48 4.49 13.05
C THR A 57 14.30 4.83 13.96
N THR A 58 13.54 3.83 14.38
CA THR A 58 12.43 4.00 15.34
C THR A 58 12.91 4.57 16.68
N GLN A 59 14.14 4.24 17.07
CA GLN A 59 14.79 4.79 18.26
C GLN A 59 15.13 6.28 18.12
N GLU A 60 15.68 6.71 16.98
CA GLU A 60 15.94 8.13 16.71
C GLU A 60 14.65 8.96 16.68
N LEU A 61 13.54 8.37 16.22
CA LEU A 61 12.23 9.00 16.25
C LEU A 61 11.56 8.95 17.64
N GLY A 62 12.23 8.43 18.66
CA GLY A 62 11.69 8.34 20.02
C GLY A 62 10.53 7.36 20.18
N LEU A 63 10.27 6.50 19.19
CA LEU A 63 9.16 5.53 19.20
C LEU A 63 9.51 4.26 19.98
N GLY A 64 10.79 4.03 20.27
CA GLY A 64 11.28 2.82 20.93
C GLY A 64 11.18 1.59 20.03
N LYS A 65 10.99 0.40 20.62
CA LYS A 65 10.83 -0.85 19.86
C LYS A 65 9.40 -1.01 19.36
N VAL A 66 9.07 -0.26 18.32
CA VAL A 66 7.82 -0.36 17.56
C VAL A 66 8.15 -0.89 16.17
N GLY A 67 7.21 -1.63 15.56
CA GLY A 67 7.40 -2.13 14.21
C GLY A 67 8.00 -3.53 14.13
N ILE A 68 8.43 -3.84 12.91
CA ILE A 68 9.01 -5.13 12.50
C ILE A 68 10.53 -5.01 12.38
N SER A 69 11.02 -3.81 12.06
CA SER A 69 12.42 -3.47 11.87
C SER A 69 12.79 -2.22 12.67
N ASP A 70 14.09 -2.02 12.91
CA ASP A 70 14.60 -0.78 13.49
C ASP A 70 14.57 0.37 12.46
N HIS A 71 14.56 0.08 11.16
CA HIS A 71 14.50 1.08 10.10
C HIS A 71 13.08 1.66 9.99
N ALA A 72 12.88 2.90 10.41
CA ALA A 72 11.58 3.56 10.35
C ALA A 72 11.27 4.04 8.93
N VAL A 73 12.12 4.92 8.40
CA VAL A 73 11.92 5.56 7.10
C VAL A 73 13.26 5.95 6.48
N THR A 74 13.39 5.84 5.17
CA THR A 74 14.57 6.30 4.43
C THR A 74 14.43 7.77 4.02
N GLU A 75 15.54 8.49 3.91
CA GLU A 75 15.60 9.65 3.00
C GLU A 75 15.33 9.19 1.55
N PRO A 76 14.99 10.10 0.62
CA PRO A 76 14.79 9.74 -0.79
C PRO A 76 16.02 9.14 -1.44
N PHE A 77 15.79 8.14 -2.29
CA PHE A 77 16.84 7.44 -3.03
C PHE A 77 16.36 6.95 -4.39
N SER A 78 17.27 6.67 -5.33
CA SER A 78 16.89 6.23 -6.68
C SER A 78 16.78 4.70 -6.78
N ILE A 79 15.72 4.22 -7.43
CA ILE A 79 15.55 2.80 -7.83
C ILE A 79 15.56 2.66 -9.35
N PHE A 80 14.90 3.60 -10.05
CA PHE A 80 14.60 3.51 -11.46
C PHE A 80 15.42 4.51 -12.27
N THR A 81 15.77 4.15 -13.50
CA THR A 81 16.31 5.11 -14.47
C THR A 81 15.21 6.07 -14.95
N PRO A 82 15.56 7.24 -15.51
CA PRO A 82 14.59 8.13 -16.13
C PRO A 82 13.75 7.44 -17.23
N GLU A 83 14.37 6.56 -18.02
CA GLU A 83 13.67 5.74 -19.02
C GLU A 83 12.63 4.83 -18.37
N ALA A 84 12.95 4.19 -17.26
CA ALA A 84 12.00 3.35 -16.54
C ALA A 84 10.80 4.15 -16.00
N ILE A 85 11.03 5.38 -15.52
CA ILE A 85 9.94 6.28 -15.10
C ILE A 85 9.04 6.63 -16.28
N GLN A 86 9.60 6.85 -17.47
CA GLN A 86 8.82 7.09 -18.70
C GLN A 86 7.98 5.87 -19.08
N GLN A 87 8.55 4.65 -19.01
CA GLN A 87 7.82 3.41 -19.27
C GLN A 87 6.67 3.20 -18.27
N ILE A 88 6.92 3.40 -16.97
CA ILE A 88 5.89 3.34 -15.92
C ILE A 88 4.76 4.33 -16.21
N ARG A 89 5.09 5.59 -16.53
CA ARG A 89 4.08 6.59 -16.91
C ARG A 89 3.29 6.18 -18.15
N ALA A 90 3.95 5.66 -19.18
CA ALA A 90 3.29 5.21 -20.40
C ALA A 90 2.27 4.09 -20.15
N GLU A 91 2.53 3.20 -19.18
CA GLU A 91 1.58 2.17 -18.77
C GLU A 91 0.40 2.75 -17.98
N ILE A 92 0.68 3.56 -16.96
CA ILE A 92 -0.31 4.18 -16.08
C ILE A 92 -1.35 4.98 -16.87
N PHE A 93 -0.91 5.70 -17.90
CA PHE A 93 -1.78 6.51 -18.73
C PHE A 93 -2.31 5.78 -19.97
N SER A 94 -2.06 4.48 -20.16
CA SER A 94 -2.61 3.74 -21.30
C SER A 94 -4.14 3.70 -21.30
N ASP A 95 -4.76 3.51 -22.47
CA ASP A 95 -6.23 3.45 -22.58
C ASP A 95 -6.80 2.31 -21.74
N GLU A 96 -6.12 1.17 -21.70
CA GLU A 96 -6.54 0.03 -20.90
C GLU A 96 -6.58 0.36 -19.40
N VAL A 97 -5.50 0.96 -18.88
CA VAL A 97 -5.40 1.33 -17.47
C VAL A 97 -6.42 2.40 -17.11
N LEU A 98 -6.52 3.47 -17.90
CA LEU A 98 -7.45 4.57 -17.61
C LEU A 98 -8.92 4.13 -17.69
N ASN A 99 -9.28 3.25 -18.63
CA ASN A 99 -10.67 2.81 -18.79
C ASN A 99 -11.11 1.80 -17.72
N GLN A 100 -10.19 0.98 -17.19
CA GLN A 100 -10.55 -0.14 -16.31
C GLN A 100 -10.17 0.07 -14.85
N HIS A 101 -9.13 0.86 -14.58
CA HIS A 101 -8.52 0.94 -13.25
C HIS A 101 -8.49 2.35 -12.64
N TYR A 102 -8.75 3.39 -13.43
CA TYR A 102 -8.78 4.77 -12.94
C TYR A 102 -10.05 5.10 -12.17
N CYS A 103 -9.88 5.79 -11.05
CA CYS A 103 -10.93 6.27 -10.19
C CYS A 103 -10.69 7.75 -9.84
N PRO A 104 -11.42 8.72 -10.43
CA PRO A 104 -11.44 10.09 -9.93
C PRO A 104 -11.88 10.13 -8.47
N THR A 105 -11.17 10.92 -7.67
CA THR A 105 -11.44 11.12 -6.23
C THR A 105 -11.88 12.54 -5.92
N SER A 106 -11.59 13.48 -6.81
CA SER A 106 -12.10 14.86 -6.82
C SER A 106 -11.98 15.42 -8.25
N PRO A 107 -12.48 16.63 -8.54
CA PRO A 107 -12.27 17.26 -9.85
C PRO A 107 -10.80 17.37 -10.27
N THR A 108 -9.86 17.42 -9.31
CA THR A 108 -8.42 17.61 -9.56
C THR A 108 -7.57 16.47 -9.01
N SER A 109 -8.17 15.29 -8.76
CA SER A 109 -7.41 14.13 -8.28
C SER A 109 -8.03 12.80 -8.70
N GLY A 110 -7.21 11.77 -8.72
CA GLY A 110 -7.65 10.40 -8.97
C GLY A 110 -6.64 9.36 -8.53
N GLN A 111 -7.03 8.10 -8.62
CA GLN A 111 -6.23 6.95 -8.21
C GLN A 111 -6.31 5.83 -9.24
N ILE A 112 -5.27 5.00 -9.30
CA ILE A 112 -5.21 3.81 -10.15
C ILE A 112 -4.71 2.64 -9.32
N ARG A 113 -5.47 1.54 -9.28
CA ARG A 113 -5.16 0.38 -8.43
C ARG A 113 -5.49 -0.94 -9.13
N GLY A 114 -4.73 -2.00 -8.82
CA GLY A 114 -4.96 -3.35 -9.34
C GLY A 114 -4.69 -3.53 -10.83
N HIS A 115 -3.97 -2.61 -11.45
CA HIS A 115 -3.69 -2.61 -12.90
C HIS A 115 -2.41 -3.35 -13.27
N CYS A 116 -1.42 -3.40 -12.38
CA CYS A 116 -0.11 -3.96 -12.67
C CYS A 116 -0.13 -5.41 -13.19
N PRO A 117 -0.86 -6.35 -12.58
CA PRO A 117 -0.80 -7.76 -12.99
C PRO A 117 -1.29 -8.03 -14.42
N THR A 118 -2.18 -7.19 -14.96
CA THR A 118 -2.84 -7.45 -16.24
C THR A 118 -2.58 -6.38 -17.30
N ALA A 119 -2.41 -5.11 -16.92
CA ALA A 119 -2.38 -3.97 -17.83
C ALA A 119 -1.07 -3.16 -17.79
N ALA A 120 -0.16 -3.44 -16.85
CA ALA A 120 1.15 -2.76 -16.75
C ALA A 120 2.30 -3.74 -16.49
N PRO A 121 2.63 -4.60 -17.49
CA PRO A 121 3.63 -5.65 -17.35
C PRO A 121 5.06 -5.14 -17.06
N PHE A 122 5.46 -3.96 -17.56
CA PHE A 122 6.75 -3.37 -17.23
C PHE A 122 6.81 -3.03 -15.74
N THR A 123 5.80 -2.32 -15.23
CA THR A 123 5.71 -1.89 -13.83
C THR A 123 5.62 -3.09 -12.89
N TYR A 124 4.81 -4.09 -13.24
CA TYR A 124 4.69 -5.33 -12.49
C TYR A 124 6.02 -6.09 -12.44
N ALA A 125 6.70 -6.29 -13.59
CA ALA A 125 7.99 -6.95 -13.66
C ALA A 125 9.07 -6.20 -12.87
N ALA A 126 9.05 -4.86 -12.90
CA ALA A 126 9.97 -4.03 -12.15
C ALA A 126 9.82 -4.25 -10.64
N TRP A 127 8.60 -4.14 -10.10
CA TRP A 127 8.34 -4.27 -8.66
C TRP A 127 8.45 -5.70 -8.11
N THR A 128 8.28 -6.71 -8.97
CA THR A 128 8.42 -8.13 -8.60
C THR A 128 9.80 -8.70 -8.92
N SER A 129 10.70 -7.91 -9.52
CA SER A 129 12.06 -8.34 -9.84
C SER A 129 12.85 -8.68 -8.57
N PRO A 130 13.68 -9.75 -8.58
CA PRO A 130 14.52 -10.10 -7.44
C PRO A 130 15.40 -8.95 -6.96
N GLU A 131 15.89 -8.12 -7.89
CA GLU A 131 16.74 -6.96 -7.63
C GLU A 131 16.01 -5.89 -6.80
N VAL A 132 14.80 -5.49 -7.19
CA VAL A 132 14.01 -4.50 -6.45
C VAL A 132 13.56 -5.07 -5.11
N VAL A 133 13.13 -6.34 -5.07
CA VAL A 133 12.74 -7.01 -3.81
C VAL A 133 13.91 -7.03 -2.82
N ALA A 134 15.10 -7.39 -3.27
CA ALA A 134 16.30 -7.39 -2.43
C ALA A 134 16.68 -5.98 -1.97
N TRP A 135 16.57 -4.99 -2.86
CA TRP A 135 16.89 -3.60 -2.53
C TRP A 135 15.92 -3.02 -1.49
N VAL A 136 14.61 -3.18 -1.69
CA VAL A 136 13.60 -2.70 -0.73
C VAL A 136 13.75 -3.44 0.62
N SER A 137 14.04 -4.74 0.60
CA SER A 137 14.34 -5.50 1.83
C SER A 137 15.54 -4.93 2.59
N LYS A 138 16.63 -4.58 1.87
CA LYS A 138 17.80 -3.93 2.46
C LYS A 138 17.44 -2.60 3.10
N MET A 139 16.67 -1.76 2.39
CA MET A 139 16.23 -0.46 2.91
C MET A 139 15.31 -0.61 4.14
N ALA A 140 14.47 -1.64 4.15
CA ALA A 140 13.59 -1.95 5.27
C ALA A 140 14.29 -2.62 6.46
N GLY A 141 15.51 -3.13 6.30
CA GLY A 141 16.23 -3.86 7.35
C GLY A 141 15.67 -5.26 7.66
N VAL A 142 14.78 -5.78 6.81
CA VAL A 142 14.13 -7.10 6.95
C VAL A 142 13.78 -7.64 5.56
N GLU A 143 13.77 -8.96 5.39
CA GLU A 143 13.31 -9.58 4.14
C GLU A 143 11.82 -9.32 3.90
N LEU A 144 11.51 -8.68 2.78
CA LEU A 144 10.17 -8.33 2.34
C LEU A 144 9.81 -9.03 1.03
N VAL A 145 8.51 -9.08 0.76
CA VAL A 145 7.92 -9.37 -0.55
C VAL A 145 6.78 -8.36 -0.80
N PRO A 146 6.37 -8.11 -2.05
CA PRO A 146 5.15 -7.37 -2.32
C PRO A 146 3.99 -7.96 -1.52
N ALA A 147 3.17 -7.09 -0.92
CA ALA A 147 2.14 -7.51 0.03
C ALA A 147 1.11 -8.41 -0.65
N ILE A 148 0.49 -7.87 -1.70
CA ILE A 148 -0.44 -8.51 -2.62
C ILE A 148 -0.33 -7.82 -3.99
N ASP A 149 -0.61 -8.55 -5.06
CA ASP A 149 -0.53 -8.04 -6.44
C ASP A 149 -1.44 -6.82 -6.68
N TYR A 150 -2.57 -6.77 -5.99
CA TYR A 150 -3.57 -5.71 -6.12
C TYR A 150 -3.04 -4.32 -5.73
N ASP A 151 -2.06 -4.27 -4.82
CA ASP A 151 -1.44 -3.03 -4.31
C ASP A 151 -0.04 -2.80 -4.88
N ILE A 152 0.39 -3.57 -5.89
CA ILE A 152 1.59 -3.26 -6.66
C ILE A 152 1.32 -2.03 -7.52
N GLY A 153 2.17 -1.02 -7.36
CA GLY A 153 2.14 0.18 -8.20
C GLY A 153 0.90 1.06 -8.04
N HIS A 154 0.18 1.04 -6.91
CA HIS A 154 -0.96 1.94 -6.67
C HIS A 154 -0.57 3.40 -6.94
N VAL A 155 -1.31 4.09 -7.81
CA VAL A 155 -0.99 5.46 -8.22
C VAL A 155 -1.96 6.44 -7.58
N ASN A 156 -1.44 7.52 -7.01
CA ASN A 156 -2.20 8.71 -6.67
C ASN A 156 -1.83 9.85 -7.62
N ILE A 157 -2.83 10.47 -8.23
CA ILE A 157 -2.70 11.61 -9.14
C ILE A 157 -3.35 12.81 -8.48
N ALA A 158 -2.59 13.91 -8.36
CA ALA A 158 -3.11 15.22 -7.99
C ALA A 158 -2.73 16.24 -9.07
N LEU A 159 -3.71 17.01 -9.51
CA LEU A 159 -3.57 18.09 -10.49
C LEU A 159 -3.55 19.44 -9.77
N PRO A 160 -2.89 20.45 -10.35
CA PRO A 160 -3.00 21.81 -9.85
C PRO A 160 -4.46 22.27 -9.91
N LYS A 161 -4.91 23.00 -8.89
CA LYS A 161 -6.24 23.62 -8.90
C LYS A 161 -6.29 24.79 -9.89
N PRO A 162 -7.48 25.12 -10.44
CA PRO A 162 -7.64 26.27 -11.31
C PRO A 162 -7.15 27.58 -10.67
N ASP A 163 -6.66 28.50 -11.51
CA ASP A 163 -6.17 29.81 -11.08
C ASP A 163 -7.20 30.56 -10.22
N GLY A 164 -6.75 31.15 -9.11
CA GLY A 164 -7.58 31.94 -8.20
C GLY A 164 -8.18 31.18 -7.01
N VAL A 165 -8.05 29.85 -6.96
CA VAL A 165 -8.37 29.08 -5.75
C VAL A 165 -7.12 29.00 -4.87
N GLU A 166 -7.06 29.84 -3.82
CA GLU A 166 -5.96 29.75 -2.85
C GLU A 166 -6.04 28.42 -2.09
N GLU A 167 -5.06 27.55 -2.30
CA GLU A 167 -4.77 26.49 -1.33
C GLU A 167 -4.08 27.12 -0.12
N LYS A 168 -4.80 27.17 1.00
CA LYS A 168 -4.12 27.36 2.28
C LYS A 168 -3.21 26.16 2.47
N ILE A 169 -1.89 26.41 2.54
CA ILE A 169 -0.96 25.44 3.12
C ILE A 169 -1.36 25.35 4.58
N VAL A 170 -2.09 24.30 4.92
CA VAL A 170 -2.53 24.07 6.28
C VAL A 170 -1.39 23.34 7.01
N ALA A 171 -1.07 23.78 8.24
CA ALA A 171 -0.01 23.12 9.00
C ALA A 171 -0.33 21.64 9.24
N PRO A 172 0.69 20.76 9.41
CA PRO A 172 0.46 19.37 9.78
C PRO A 172 -0.46 19.28 11.02
N GLY A 173 -1.52 18.47 10.94
CA GLY A 173 -2.54 18.36 11.99
C GLY A 173 -3.66 19.40 12.00
N GLU A 174 -3.60 20.44 11.17
CA GLU A 174 -4.70 21.40 11.00
C GLU A 174 -5.55 21.11 9.77
N GLN A 175 -5.10 20.20 8.88
CA GLN A 175 -5.93 19.73 7.75
C GLN A 175 -7.13 18.98 8.32
N LYS A 176 -8.32 19.57 8.14
CA LYS A 176 -9.57 18.87 8.38
C LYS A 176 -9.77 17.86 7.26
N GLU A 177 -10.20 16.66 7.60
CA GLU A 177 -10.82 15.77 6.61
C GLU A 177 -11.84 16.60 5.85
N GLY A 178 -11.69 16.70 4.53
CA GLY A 178 -12.75 17.30 3.71
C GLY A 178 -14.05 16.53 3.94
N GLU A 179 -15.19 17.13 3.58
CA GLU A 179 -16.42 16.34 3.44
C GLU A 179 -16.08 15.09 2.64
N VAL A 180 -16.19 13.94 3.30
CA VAL A 180 -15.90 12.64 2.73
C VAL A 180 -16.77 12.57 1.49
N SER A 181 -16.15 12.69 0.30
CA SER A 181 -16.88 12.33 -0.89
C SER A 181 -17.23 10.86 -0.71
N GLU A 182 -18.43 10.49 -1.12
CA GLU A 182 -19.00 9.14 -0.99
C GLU A 182 -18.11 8.02 -1.58
N TYR A 183 -16.95 8.37 -2.15
CA TYR A 183 -16.14 7.56 -3.02
C TYR A 183 -14.69 7.28 -2.60
N CYS A 184 -14.07 7.98 -1.64
CA CYS A 184 -12.71 7.64 -1.14
C CYS A 184 -12.37 8.40 0.17
N GLU A 185 -11.92 7.71 1.23
CA GLU A 185 -11.25 8.37 2.36
C GLU A 185 -9.93 9.01 1.88
N SER A 186 -9.70 10.27 2.22
CA SER A 186 -8.54 11.02 1.72
C SER A 186 -7.29 10.70 2.53
N ALA A 187 -6.15 10.48 1.87
CA ALA A 187 -4.84 10.27 2.51
C ALA A 187 -4.24 11.55 3.17
N PHE A 188 -5.01 12.63 3.28
CA PHE A 188 -4.54 13.96 3.69
C PHE A 188 -4.69 14.25 5.20
N GLY A 189 -5.02 13.24 6.01
CA GLY A 189 -5.04 13.31 7.48
C GLY A 189 -3.87 12.58 8.13
N TRP A 190 -3.71 12.72 9.46
CA TRP A 190 -2.79 11.86 10.22
C TRP A 190 -3.28 10.42 10.20
N HIS A 191 -2.47 9.52 9.66
CA HIS A 191 -2.82 8.10 9.57
C HIS A 191 -1.58 7.21 9.68
N THR A 192 -1.84 5.91 9.80
CA THR A 192 -0.87 4.85 9.56
C THR A 192 -1.34 4.07 8.35
N ASP A 193 -0.42 3.53 7.58
CA ASP A 193 -0.77 2.75 6.39
C ASP A 193 -1.46 1.43 6.75
N SER A 194 -2.15 0.91 5.75
CA SER A 194 -2.77 -0.41 5.76
C SER A 194 -1.75 -1.56 5.74
N TYR A 195 -0.52 -1.33 5.28
CA TYR A 195 0.49 -2.36 5.13
C TYR A 195 1.71 -2.10 6.01
N ALA A 196 2.37 -3.18 6.41
CA ALA A 196 3.56 -3.15 7.24
C ALA A 196 4.64 -2.19 6.72
N PHE A 197 4.91 -2.26 5.41
CA PHE A 197 5.87 -1.41 4.73
C PHE A 197 5.29 -0.87 3.43
N VAL A 198 5.72 0.31 3.03
CA VAL A 198 5.41 0.91 1.72
C VAL A 198 6.70 1.41 1.07
N CYS A 199 6.76 1.32 -0.25
CA CYS A 199 7.74 2.01 -1.07
C CYS A 199 7.01 3.01 -1.96
N VAL A 200 7.27 4.30 -1.76
CA VAL A 200 6.61 5.40 -2.49
C VAL A 200 7.61 6.00 -3.47
N ALA A 201 7.39 5.81 -4.77
CA ALA A 201 8.17 6.38 -5.86
C ALA A 201 7.47 7.60 -6.47
N MET A 202 8.22 8.65 -6.80
CA MET A 202 7.66 9.84 -7.44
C MET A 202 7.82 9.83 -8.95
N LEU A 203 6.70 10.00 -9.66
CA LEU A 203 6.62 9.91 -11.13
C LEU A 203 6.46 11.28 -11.80
N SER A 204 6.34 12.35 -11.03
CA SER A 204 6.27 13.73 -11.54
C SER A 204 7.46 14.56 -11.10
N ASP A 205 7.85 15.50 -11.96
CA ASP A 205 8.72 16.58 -11.55
C ASP A 205 7.97 17.50 -10.60
N CYS A 206 8.40 17.51 -9.33
CA CYS A 206 7.83 18.35 -8.29
C CYS A 206 8.68 19.62 -8.06
N THR A 207 9.57 19.98 -9.00
CA THR A 207 10.39 21.19 -8.91
C THR A 207 9.50 22.43 -8.81
N GLY A 208 9.77 23.27 -7.80
CA GLY A 208 8.99 24.49 -7.55
C GLY A 208 7.62 24.25 -6.90
N MET A 209 7.25 23.00 -6.58
CA MET A 209 6.09 22.72 -5.74
C MET A 209 6.37 23.11 -4.29
N VAL A 210 5.36 23.68 -3.63
CA VAL A 210 5.36 24.02 -2.21
C VAL A 210 4.29 23.18 -1.52
N GLY A 211 4.64 22.44 -0.47
CA GLY A 211 3.77 21.43 0.10
C GLY A 211 4.00 20.05 -0.52
N GLY A 212 3.15 19.07 -0.20
CA GLY A 212 3.31 17.69 -0.68
C GLY A 212 4.35 16.88 0.08
N GLU A 213 4.97 17.45 1.12
CA GLU A 213 5.91 16.75 1.96
C GLU A 213 5.18 15.86 2.96
N THR A 214 5.85 14.75 3.31
CA THR A 214 5.38 13.82 4.32
C THR A 214 5.93 14.24 5.67
N PHE A 215 5.04 14.37 6.65
CA PHE A 215 5.38 14.65 8.03
C PHE A 215 5.16 13.39 8.86
N ILE A 216 6.05 13.13 9.80
CA ILE A 216 6.01 11.97 10.69
C ILE A 216 5.91 12.48 12.12
N ARG A 217 5.00 11.90 12.90
CA ARG A 217 4.90 12.19 14.33
C ARG A 217 5.85 11.27 15.10
N THR A 218 6.79 11.89 15.80
CA THR A 218 7.77 11.20 16.66
C THR A 218 7.13 10.77 17.97
N GLY A 219 7.81 9.89 18.73
CA GLY A 219 7.34 9.43 20.04
C GLY A 219 7.33 10.50 21.12
N THR A 220 8.02 11.65 20.91
CA THR A 220 7.94 12.82 21.79
C THR A 220 6.72 13.70 21.49
N GLY A 221 5.97 13.41 20.41
CA GLY A 221 4.87 14.23 19.91
C GLY A 221 5.30 15.32 18.94
N GLU A 222 6.60 15.53 18.73
CA GLU A 222 7.13 16.45 17.73
C GLU A 222 6.89 15.94 16.30
N VAL A 223 6.77 16.88 15.36
CA VAL A 223 6.53 16.59 13.95
C VAL A 223 7.84 16.76 13.18
N MET A 224 8.36 15.66 12.64
CA MET A 224 9.51 15.64 11.75
C MET A 224 9.04 15.75 10.31
N LYS A 225 9.64 16.68 9.55
CA LYS A 225 9.48 16.73 8.09
C LYS A 225 10.38 15.66 7.46
N ALA A 226 9.78 14.64 6.85
CA ALA A 226 10.52 13.71 5.99
C ALA A 226 10.69 14.34 4.61
N ARG A 227 11.90 14.26 4.04
CA ARG A 227 12.11 14.73 2.67
C ARG A 227 11.30 13.80 1.74
N GLY A 228 10.37 14.40 0.99
CA GLY A 228 9.58 13.65 0.01
C GLY A 228 10.44 13.27 -1.21
N PRO A 229 10.06 12.20 -1.94
CA PRO A 229 10.77 11.83 -3.15
C PRO A 229 10.56 12.87 -4.27
N GLN A 230 11.65 13.21 -4.95
CA GLN A 230 11.66 13.91 -6.23
C GLN A 230 11.49 12.93 -7.39
N LEU A 231 11.26 13.42 -8.61
CA LEU A 231 11.11 12.60 -9.81
C LEU A 231 12.18 11.50 -9.90
N GLY A 232 11.74 10.25 -10.00
CA GLY A 232 12.61 9.08 -10.12
C GLY A 232 13.21 8.56 -8.82
N THR A 233 12.94 9.23 -7.70
CA THR A 233 13.34 8.77 -6.36
C THR A 233 12.18 8.09 -5.63
N ALA A 234 12.51 7.36 -4.59
CA ALA A 234 11.58 6.62 -3.75
C ALA A 234 11.96 6.74 -2.26
N VAL A 235 10.98 6.45 -1.40
CA VAL A 235 11.15 6.33 0.05
C VAL A 235 10.56 4.99 0.49
N VAL A 236 11.26 4.28 1.40
CA VAL A 236 10.74 3.09 2.08
C VAL A 236 10.40 3.44 3.51
N MET A 237 9.22 3.03 3.97
CA MET A 237 8.68 3.40 5.28
C MET A 237 7.93 2.24 5.93
N GLN A 238 8.04 2.10 7.26
CA GLN A 238 7.18 1.24 8.09
C GLN A 238 5.78 1.86 8.29
N GLY A 239 5.02 1.96 7.22
CA GLY A 239 3.78 2.75 7.15
C GLY A 239 2.74 2.43 8.23
N ALA A 240 2.53 1.15 8.56
CA ALA A 240 1.58 0.73 9.59
C ALA A 240 1.97 1.12 11.03
N TYR A 241 3.19 1.63 11.23
CA TYR A 241 3.78 1.90 12.55
C TYR A 241 4.16 3.37 12.76
N LEU A 242 4.18 4.16 11.69
CA LEU A 242 4.58 5.55 11.71
C LEU A 242 3.37 6.42 11.42
N PRO A 243 2.81 7.12 12.42
CA PRO A 243 1.79 8.11 12.17
C PRO A 243 2.36 9.21 11.28
N HIS A 244 1.80 9.37 10.09
CA HIS A 244 2.29 10.29 9.10
C HIS A 244 1.14 11.01 8.38
N GLN A 245 1.50 12.09 7.70
CA GLN A 245 0.58 12.93 6.94
C GLN A 245 1.30 13.54 5.74
N ALA A 246 0.72 13.43 4.55
CA ALA A 246 1.15 14.22 3.40
C ALA A 246 0.41 15.56 3.39
N THR A 247 1.14 16.67 3.24
CA THR A 247 0.50 17.98 3.07
C THR A 247 -0.05 18.15 1.67
N ALA A 248 -1.06 19.00 1.52
CA ALA A 248 -1.48 19.47 0.19
C ALA A 248 -0.29 20.15 -0.50
N ALA A 249 -0.18 19.98 -1.81
CA ALA A 249 0.91 20.53 -2.60
C ALA A 249 0.37 21.54 -3.60
N ARG A 250 0.93 22.75 -3.59
CA ARG A 250 0.66 23.81 -4.54
C ARG A 250 1.80 23.89 -5.54
N GLY A 251 1.47 24.06 -6.81
CA GLY A 251 2.44 24.27 -7.88
C GLY A 251 1.73 24.39 -9.23
N ASN A 252 2.51 24.57 -10.29
CA ASN A 252 1.98 24.72 -11.65
C ASN A 252 1.91 23.38 -12.40
N HIS A 253 2.22 22.26 -11.73
CA HIS A 253 2.38 20.94 -12.35
C HIS A 253 1.67 19.85 -11.54
N GLU A 254 1.45 18.71 -12.18
CA GLU A 254 0.89 17.49 -11.60
C GLU A 254 1.81 16.86 -10.53
N ARG A 255 1.22 16.16 -9.57
CA ARG A 255 1.94 15.31 -8.59
C ARG A 255 1.43 13.89 -8.69
N ILE A 256 2.26 13.00 -9.20
CA ILE A 256 1.93 11.57 -9.37
C ILE A 256 2.88 10.74 -8.53
N SER A 257 2.33 10.05 -7.54
CA SER A 257 3.06 9.11 -6.69
C SER A 257 2.64 7.69 -6.98
N MET A 258 3.58 6.77 -7.09
CA MET A 258 3.33 5.32 -7.17
C MET A 258 3.75 4.65 -5.87
N VAL A 259 2.87 3.84 -5.30
CA VAL A 259 3.03 3.17 -4.02
C VAL A 259 2.96 1.67 -4.23
N THR A 260 3.99 0.95 -3.81
CA THR A 260 3.95 -0.51 -3.72
C THR A 260 4.01 -0.90 -2.25
N SER A 261 3.04 -1.72 -1.83
CA SER A 261 2.94 -2.20 -0.45
C SER A 261 3.72 -3.50 -0.26
N TRP A 262 4.30 -3.67 0.92
CA TRP A 262 5.20 -4.79 1.23
C TRP A 262 4.86 -5.43 2.58
N ARG A 263 5.13 -6.74 2.67
CA ARG A 263 4.97 -7.53 3.89
C ARG A 263 6.24 -8.33 4.20
N PRO A 264 6.46 -8.74 5.46
CA PRO A 264 7.54 -9.66 5.79
C PRO A 264 7.42 -10.96 5.01
N LYS A 265 8.54 -11.42 4.44
CA LYS A 265 8.60 -12.71 3.75
C LYS A 265 8.46 -13.87 4.72
N CYS A 266 8.99 -13.73 5.94
CA CYS A 266 8.96 -14.78 6.94
C CYS A 266 7.54 -14.91 7.51
N PRO A 267 6.88 -16.09 7.39
CA PRO A 267 5.52 -16.26 7.87
C PRO A 267 5.41 -16.16 9.39
N LEU A 268 6.52 -16.34 10.12
CA LEU A 268 6.56 -16.26 11.59
C LEU A 268 6.67 -14.83 12.10
N MET A 269 7.03 -13.87 11.25
CA MET A 269 7.09 -12.47 11.66
C MET A 269 5.70 -11.89 11.79
N LYS A 270 5.56 -10.88 12.65
CA LYS A 270 4.32 -10.13 12.79
C LYS A 270 4.08 -9.33 11.51
N ASP A 271 2.91 -9.52 10.92
CA ASP A 271 2.46 -8.78 9.74
C ASP A 271 1.22 -7.95 10.15
N HIS A 272 1.41 -6.63 10.30
CA HIS A 272 0.35 -5.66 10.54
C HIS A 272 -0.24 -5.16 9.21
N THR A 273 -0.75 -6.09 8.42
CA THR A 273 -1.59 -5.73 7.27
C THR A 273 -3.05 -5.63 7.73
N MET A 274 -3.61 -4.43 7.64
CA MET A 274 -5.01 -4.10 7.92
C MET A 274 -5.65 -3.57 6.64
N MET A 275 -6.84 -4.02 6.27
CA MET A 275 -7.49 -3.62 5.03
C MET A 275 -8.45 -2.44 5.20
N ARG A 276 -8.60 -1.90 6.43
CA ARG A 276 -9.59 -0.86 6.75
C ARG A 276 -9.52 0.34 5.81
N GLY A 277 -8.31 0.88 5.57
CA GLY A 277 -8.12 2.05 4.71
C GLY A 277 -8.24 1.73 3.21
N THR A 278 -7.93 0.50 2.80
CA THR A 278 -7.92 0.10 1.39
C THR A 278 -9.26 -0.42 0.89
N LYS A 279 -10.09 -1.06 1.74
CA LYS A 279 -11.40 -1.63 1.40
C LYS A 279 -12.34 -0.64 0.72
N ASN A 280 -12.38 0.60 1.18
CA ASN A 280 -13.34 1.60 0.70
C ASN A 280 -13.05 2.08 -0.72
N ILE A 281 -11.82 1.83 -1.21
CA ILE A 281 -11.30 2.37 -2.47
C ILE A 281 -10.82 1.27 -3.41
N SER A 282 -11.23 0.02 -3.15
CA SER A 282 -10.71 -1.18 -3.81
C SER A 282 -11.82 -2.07 -4.35
N HIS A 283 -11.50 -2.87 -5.35
CA HIS A 283 -12.32 -4.00 -5.79
C HIS A 283 -12.26 -5.11 -4.73
N LEU A 284 -13.24 -5.10 -3.82
CA LEU A 284 -13.27 -5.94 -2.63
C LEU A 284 -13.04 -7.43 -2.88
N PRO A 285 -13.69 -8.09 -3.86
CA PRO A 285 -13.46 -9.52 -4.08
C PRO A 285 -12.00 -9.86 -4.37
N MET A 286 -11.32 -9.05 -5.18
CA MET A 286 -9.90 -9.27 -5.49
C MET A 286 -9.01 -9.02 -4.27
N LEU A 287 -9.26 -7.92 -3.54
CA LEU A 287 -8.53 -7.60 -2.31
C LEU A 287 -8.66 -8.74 -1.28
N TYR A 288 -9.88 -9.22 -1.04
CA TYR A 288 -10.15 -10.31 -0.09
C TYR A 288 -9.56 -11.63 -0.53
N HIS A 289 -9.63 -11.96 -1.83
CA HIS A 289 -9.06 -13.19 -2.35
C HIS A 289 -7.54 -13.25 -2.09
N GLN A 290 -6.81 -12.22 -2.51
CA GLN A 290 -5.36 -12.19 -2.35
C GLN A 290 -4.96 -12.11 -0.88
N TYR A 291 -5.66 -11.30 -0.06
CA TYR A 291 -5.42 -11.25 1.38
C TYR A 291 -5.60 -12.61 2.05
N ALA A 292 -6.74 -13.26 1.81
CA ALA A 292 -7.04 -14.55 2.42
C ALA A 292 -6.04 -15.61 1.96
N GLU A 293 -5.72 -15.66 0.67
CA GLU A 293 -4.78 -16.63 0.09
C GLU A 293 -3.41 -16.55 0.78
N TYR A 294 -2.77 -15.38 0.81
CA TYR A 294 -1.43 -15.29 1.39
C TYR A 294 -1.43 -15.54 2.91
N ARG A 295 -2.50 -15.10 3.61
CA ARG A 295 -2.60 -15.32 5.06
C ARG A 295 -2.80 -16.80 5.38
N MET A 296 -3.50 -17.54 4.53
CA MET A 296 -3.68 -18.99 4.62
C MET A 296 -2.38 -19.74 4.32
N GLU A 297 -1.61 -19.35 3.31
CA GLU A 297 -0.28 -19.92 3.03
C GLU A 297 0.68 -19.74 4.22
N ASN A 298 0.67 -18.55 4.83
CA ASN A 298 1.43 -18.28 6.05
C ASN A 298 1.02 -19.21 7.20
N LEU A 299 -0.29 -19.41 7.41
CA LEU A 299 -0.82 -20.31 8.44
C LEU A 299 -0.41 -21.76 8.16
N GLU A 300 -0.47 -22.19 6.90
CA GLU A 300 -0.03 -23.52 6.48
C GLU A 300 1.45 -23.75 6.84
N GLU A 301 2.34 -22.80 6.50
CA GLU A 301 3.77 -22.93 6.81
C GLU A 301 4.05 -22.85 8.32
N ARG A 302 3.31 -22.02 9.07
CA ARG A 302 3.37 -21.99 10.54
C ARG A 302 3.06 -23.36 11.15
N VAL A 303 1.94 -23.96 10.78
CA VAL A 303 1.51 -25.30 11.25
C VAL A 303 2.53 -26.36 10.83
N ARG A 304 2.98 -26.33 9.56
CA ARG A 304 3.98 -27.28 9.03
C ARG A 304 5.30 -27.21 9.80
N ARG A 305 5.76 -26.01 10.17
CA ARG A 305 6.96 -25.81 11.00
C ARG A 305 6.77 -26.37 12.40
N GLU A 306 5.66 -26.09 13.07
CA GLU A 306 5.43 -26.59 14.42
C GLU A 306 5.25 -28.11 14.45
N ALA A 307 4.56 -28.70 13.47
CA ALA A 307 4.46 -30.16 13.34
C ALA A 307 5.84 -30.82 13.16
N ARG A 308 6.75 -30.20 12.40
CA ARG A 308 8.16 -30.64 12.30
C ARG A 308 8.90 -30.49 13.63
N SER A 309 8.71 -29.37 14.33
CA SER A 309 9.29 -29.12 15.66
C SER A 309 8.85 -30.18 16.69
N LEU A 310 7.55 -30.50 16.73
CA LEU A 310 6.98 -31.53 17.60
C LEU A 310 7.62 -32.91 17.37
N ARG A 311 7.74 -33.33 16.10
CA ARG A 311 8.37 -34.61 15.74
C ARG A 311 9.84 -34.66 16.16
N LYS A 312 10.59 -33.57 15.93
CA LYS A 312 12.00 -33.47 16.35
C LYS A 312 12.15 -33.56 17.86
N ARG A 313 11.34 -32.82 18.63
CA ARG A 313 11.39 -32.84 20.09
C ARG A 313 11.01 -34.20 20.67
N ARG A 314 9.96 -34.84 20.15
CA ARG A 314 9.58 -36.21 20.55
C ARG A 314 10.70 -37.22 20.26
N ALA A 315 11.43 -37.08 19.17
CA ALA A 315 12.55 -37.97 18.86
C ALA A 315 13.73 -37.81 19.85
N LEU A 316 13.92 -36.62 20.41
CA LEU A 316 14.97 -36.32 21.41
C LEU A 316 14.53 -36.68 22.84
N GLU A 317 13.28 -36.41 23.19
CA GLU A 317 12.72 -36.65 24.52
C GLU A 317 11.32 -37.31 24.41
N PRO A 318 11.23 -38.64 24.14
CA PRO A 318 9.96 -39.32 23.88
C PRO A 318 8.92 -39.23 25.00
N GLU A 319 9.39 -39.16 26.25
CA GLU A 319 8.56 -39.16 27.46
C GLU A 319 8.18 -37.75 27.94
N LYS A 320 8.67 -36.69 27.27
CA LYS A 320 8.39 -35.30 27.67
C LYS A 320 7.54 -34.59 26.62
N PHE A 321 6.58 -33.82 27.10
CA PHE A 321 5.80 -32.91 26.27
C PHE A 321 5.68 -31.55 26.94
N ASP A 322 6.15 -30.52 26.25
CA ASP A 322 6.07 -29.13 26.70
C ASP A 322 4.68 -28.55 26.40
N VAL A 323 3.75 -28.76 27.34
CA VAL A 323 2.38 -28.25 27.26
C VAL A 323 2.36 -26.73 27.20
N VAL A 324 3.23 -26.05 27.95
CA VAL A 324 3.26 -24.58 28.02
C VAL A 324 3.60 -24.00 26.65
N ARG A 325 4.68 -24.46 26.00
CA ARG A 325 5.06 -24.00 24.65
C ARG A 325 3.98 -24.30 23.61
N MET A 326 3.35 -25.48 23.68
CA MET A 326 2.28 -25.83 22.72
C MET A 326 1.07 -24.89 22.89
N ARG A 327 0.67 -24.60 24.14
CA ARG A 327 -0.42 -23.67 24.42
C ARG A 327 -0.11 -22.26 23.92
N THR A 328 1.08 -21.73 24.23
CA THR A 328 1.49 -20.40 23.76
C THR A 328 1.47 -20.31 22.24
N TRP A 329 1.98 -21.33 21.54
CA TRP A 329 1.94 -21.35 20.07
C TRP A 329 0.51 -21.39 19.52
N LEU A 330 -0.40 -22.14 20.15
CA LEU A 330 -1.82 -22.18 19.76
C LEU A 330 -2.53 -20.85 20.00
N GLU A 331 -2.22 -20.18 21.11
CA GLU A 331 -2.74 -18.84 21.42
C GLU A 331 -2.27 -17.83 20.37
N GLU A 332 -1.00 -17.85 19.96
CA GLU A 332 -0.50 -17.02 18.86
C GLU A 332 -1.21 -17.29 17.52
N GLN A 333 -1.56 -18.55 17.22
CA GLN A 333 -2.28 -18.87 15.98
C GLN A 333 -3.75 -18.46 16.05
N ARG A 334 -4.37 -18.55 17.23
CA ARG A 334 -5.72 -18.01 17.46
C ARG A 334 -5.73 -16.51 17.22
N ASP A 335 -4.78 -15.77 17.80
CA ASP A 335 -4.70 -14.32 17.62
C ASP A 335 -4.49 -13.94 16.14
N TYR A 336 -3.69 -14.71 15.39
CA TYR A 336 -3.51 -14.54 13.95
C TYR A 336 -4.82 -14.76 13.15
N ILE A 337 -5.62 -15.75 13.53
CA ILE A 337 -6.94 -16.00 12.92
C ILE A 337 -7.93 -14.89 13.31
N ASP A 338 -7.91 -14.43 14.55
CA ASP A 338 -8.77 -13.33 15.02
C ASP A 338 -8.41 -12.01 14.33
N ASP A 339 -7.14 -11.77 13.98
CA ASP A 339 -6.74 -10.66 13.10
C ASP A 339 -7.38 -10.80 11.70
N MET A 340 -7.32 -11.99 11.11
CA MET A 340 -7.95 -12.24 9.79
C MET A 340 -9.46 -12.05 9.82
N LEU A 341 -10.15 -12.49 10.88
CA LEU A 341 -11.59 -12.33 11.05
C LEU A 341 -11.99 -10.85 11.19
N ARG A 342 -11.18 -10.06 11.90
CA ARG A 342 -11.39 -8.60 11.99
C ARG A 342 -11.28 -7.92 10.63
N GLU A 343 -10.44 -8.43 9.75
CA GLU A 343 -10.26 -7.91 8.40
C GLU A 343 -11.27 -8.47 7.40
N LEU A 344 -11.64 -9.74 7.46
CA LEU A 344 -12.62 -10.35 6.56
C LEU A 344 -14.04 -10.16 7.10
N GLN A 345 -14.49 -8.91 7.12
CA GLN A 345 -15.85 -8.57 7.55
C GLN A 345 -16.85 -8.90 6.45
N VAL A 346 -18.04 -9.35 6.89
CA VAL A 346 -19.17 -9.58 6.00
C VAL A 346 -19.62 -8.23 5.44
N ASP A 347 -19.23 -7.97 4.21
CA ASP A 347 -19.62 -6.78 3.48
C ASP A 347 -20.75 -7.11 2.51
N ARG A 348 -21.87 -6.39 2.62
CA ARG A 348 -23.04 -6.59 1.73
C ARG A 348 -22.69 -6.39 0.25
N ARG A 349 -21.66 -5.59 -0.07
CA ARG A 349 -21.12 -5.40 -1.44
C ARG A 349 -20.58 -6.71 -2.04
N VAL A 350 -20.06 -7.59 -1.19
CA VAL A 350 -19.54 -8.91 -1.60
C VAL A 350 -20.67 -9.95 -1.57
N LEU A 351 -21.59 -9.87 -0.61
CA LEU A 351 -22.72 -10.82 -0.53
C LEU A 351 -23.70 -10.69 -1.71
N GLY A 352 -23.97 -9.46 -2.17
CA GLY A 352 -24.90 -9.20 -3.28
C GLY A 352 -24.45 -9.79 -4.63
N SER A 353 -23.14 -10.02 -4.83
CA SER A 353 -22.61 -10.64 -6.06
C SER A 353 -22.73 -12.17 -6.09
N TYR A 354 -22.93 -12.82 -4.94
CA TYR A 354 -22.92 -14.28 -4.86
C TYR A 354 -24.31 -14.94 -4.80
N GLY A 355 -25.41 -14.17 -4.89
CA GLY A 355 -26.75 -14.75 -4.95
C GLY A 355 -27.06 -15.70 -3.79
N PHE A 356 -26.39 -15.54 -2.65
CA PHE A 356 -26.75 -16.25 -1.43
C PHE A 356 -28.03 -15.62 -0.89
N GLU A 357 -29.17 -16.06 -1.44
CA GLU A 357 -30.45 -15.99 -0.75
C GLU A 357 -30.29 -16.75 0.58
N THR A 358 -30.43 -16.04 1.69
CA THR A 358 -30.42 -16.60 3.05
C THR A 358 -31.69 -17.37 3.36
#